data_AF-A0A383F2N2-F1
#
_entry.id   AF-A0A383F2N2-F1
#
_cell.length_a   1.000
_cell.length_b   1.000
_cell.length_c   1.000
_cell.angle_alpha   90.00
_cell.angle_beta   90.00
_cell.angle_gamma   90.00
#
_symmetry.space_group_name_H-M   'P 1'
#
loop_
_entity.id
_entity.type
_entity.pdbx_description
1 polymer ?
#
loop_
_entity_poly.entity_id
_entity_poly.type
_entity_poly.pdbx_seq_one_letter_code
_entity_poly.pdbx_strand_id
1 'polypeptide(L)'
;MHIEHLNIYTVKWGTKYSSHHVNKILESCKEHLSYKFTFHCLTESPKGLDKEVNVIPLPKDNKMEKWWNKMYLFDDNVVRKKGDNLFFDLDIIIQKNIDDIVNFDPEDCLC
;
A
#
# COMPACT_ATOMS: atom_id res chain seq x y z
N MET A 1 0.65 20.58 -7.69
CA MET A 1 1.98 19.96 -7.53
C MET A 1 2.15 18.89 -8.58
N HIS A 2 3.34 18.75 -9.17
CA HIS A 2 3.62 17.61 -10.05
C HIS A 2 4.13 16.48 -9.18
N ILE A 3 3.30 15.47 -8.93
CA ILE A 3 3.72 14.24 -8.24
C ILE A 3 4.65 13.51 -9.20
N GLU A 4 5.95 13.50 -8.89
CA GLU A 4 6.93 12.77 -9.70
C GLU A 4 6.77 11.25 -9.55
N HIS A 5 6.29 10.79 -8.38
CA HIS A 5 6.14 9.36 -8.07
C HIS A 5 5.12 9.15 -6.95
N LEU A 6 4.05 8.40 -7.21
CA LEU A 6 3.05 7.97 -6.22
C LEU A 6 3.28 6.50 -5.86
N ASN A 7 3.45 6.19 -4.58
CA ASN A 7 3.52 4.83 -4.06
C ASN A 7 2.25 4.54 -3.25
N ILE A 8 1.64 3.38 -3.48
CA ILE A 8 0.48 2.91 -2.72
C ILE A 8 0.88 1.64 -1.98
N TYR A 9 0.68 1.61 -0.68
CA TYR A 9 1.07 0.50 0.19
C TYR A 9 -0.15 -0.20 0.78
N THR A 10 -0.02 -1.52 0.88
CA THR A 10 -0.90 -2.37 1.68
C THR A 10 -0.07 -3.34 2.52
N VAL A 11 -0.64 -3.87 3.60
CA VAL A 11 0.00 -4.88 4.45
C VAL A 11 -0.90 -6.10 4.52
N LYS A 12 -0.42 -7.25 4.05
CA LYS A 12 -1.11 -8.54 4.15
C LYS A 12 -0.27 -9.47 5.03
N TRP A 13 -0.84 -9.88 6.17
CA TRP A 13 -0.20 -10.85 7.06
C TRP A 13 -1.14 -11.98 7.47
N GLY A 14 -0.62 -13.21 7.39
CA GLY A 14 -1.35 -14.44 7.70
C GLY A 14 -2.45 -14.74 6.69
N THR A 15 -3.52 -15.35 7.19
CA THR A 15 -4.62 -15.89 6.36
C THR A 15 -5.97 -15.19 6.56
N LYS A 16 -6.05 -14.18 7.44
CA LYS A 16 -7.29 -13.42 7.67
C LYS A 16 -7.78 -12.76 6.38
N TYR A 17 -6.85 -12.16 5.63
CA TYR A 17 -7.11 -11.59 4.31
C TYR A 17 -6.30 -12.36 3.26
N SER A 18 -6.96 -12.74 2.17
CA SER A 18 -6.33 -13.41 1.02
C SER A 18 -5.74 -12.41 0.03
N SER A 19 -4.96 -12.91 -0.94
CA SER A 19 -4.45 -12.12 -2.06
C SER A 19 -5.55 -11.42 -2.87
N HIS A 20 -6.78 -11.95 -2.84
CA HIS A 20 -7.93 -11.32 -3.50
C HIS A 20 -8.20 -9.90 -2.99
N HIS A 21 -8.06 -9.65 -1.70
CA HIS A 21 -8.28 -8.31 -1.12
C HIS A 21 -7.24 -7.32 -1.63
N VAL A 22 -5.96 -7.73 -1.67
CA VAL A 22 -4.86 -6.92 -2.20
C VAL A 22 -5.10 -6.59 -3.67
N ASN A 23 -5.41 -7.60 -4.48
CA ASN A 23 -5.65 -7.42 -5.90
C ASN A 23 -6.88 -6.54 -6.15
N LYS A 24 -7.93 -6.65 -5.33
CA LYS A 24 -9.13 -5.82 -5.47
C LYS A 24 -8.83 -4.34 -5.22
N ILE A 25 -7.98 -4.01 -4.24
CA ILE A 25 -7.56 -2.64 -3.99
C ILE A 25 -6.71 -2.12 -5.16
N LEU A 26 -5.78 -2.91 -5.70
CA LEU A 26 -5.02 -2.55 -6.89
C LEU A 26 -5.96 -2.21 -8.07
N GLU A 27 -6.93 -3.06 -8.37
CA GLU A 27 -7.90 -2.80 -9.45
C GLU A 27 -8.74 -1.54 -9.17
N SER A 28 -9.20 -1.36 -7.94
CA SER A 28 -9.92 -0.14 -7.54
C SER A 28 -9.04 1.12 -7.66
N CYS A 29 -7.74 1.04 -7.38
CA CYS A 29 -6.82 2.15 -7.60
C CYS A 29 -6.69 2.47 -9.10
N LYS A 30 -6.56 1.45 -9.96
CA LYS A 30 -6.52 1.65 -11.43
C LYS A 30 -7.81 2.29 -11.97
N GLU A 31 -8.95 1.99 -11.37
CA GLU A 31 -10.26 2.53 -11.78
C GLU A 31 -10.50 3.97 -11.29
N HIS A 32 -9.92 4.34 -10.15
CA HIS A 32 -10.30 5.56 -9.42
C HIS A 32 -9.14 6.54 -9.15
N LEU A 33 -7.95 6.29 -9.70
CA LEU A 33 -6.84 7.24 -9.68
C LEU A 33 -6.41 7.59 -11.10
N SER A 34 -6.29 8.88 -11.38
CA SER A 34 -5.81 9.37 -12.67
C SER A 34 -4.27 9.37 -12.78
N TYR A 35 -3.58 9.20 -11.65
CA TYR A 35 -2.13 9.26 -11.55
C TYR A 35 -1.48 7.89 -11.81
N LYS A 36 -0.27 7.90 -12.37
CA LYS A 36 0.57 6.70 -12.39
C LYS A 36 1.09 6.42 -10.98
N PHE A 37 1.03 5.18 -10.55
CA PHE A 37 1.49 4.75 -9.23
C PHE A 37 2.23 3.42 -9.30
N THR A 38 3.05 3.17 -8.27
CA THR A 38 3.59 1.84 -7.97
C THR A 38 2.81 1.27 -6.79
N PHE A 39 2.25 0.06 -6.95
CA PHE A 39 1.45 -0.58 -5.90
C PHE A 39 2.28 -1.63 -5.17
N HIS A 40 2.40 -1.50 -3.85
CA HIS A 40 3.23 -2.33 -3.00
C HIS A 40 2.39 -3.12 -2.00
N CYS A 41 2.82 -4.35 -1.72
CA CYS A 41 2.25 -5.16 -0.65
C CYS A 41 3.36 -5.72 0.24
N LEU A 42 3.34 -5.35 1.52
CA LEU A 42 4.17 -5.97 2.54
C LEU A 42 3.52 -7.29 2.96
N THR A 43 4.21 -8.41 2.74
CA THR A 43 3.65 -9.75 3.01
C THR A 43 4.72 -10.81 3.23
N GLU A 44 4.42 -11.80 4.07
CA GLU A 44 5.20 -13.05 4.16
C GLU A 44 4.87 -14.05 3.05
N SER A 45 3.76 -13.84 2.33
CA SER A 45 3.30 -14.76 1.28
C SER A 45 2.80 -14.01 0.05
N PRO A 46 3.53 -14.05 -1.08
CA PRO A 46 3.13 -13.40 -2.33
C PRO A 46 2.17 -14.24 -3.18
N LYS A 47 1.82 -15.45 -2.73
CA LYS A 47 1.04 -16.40 -3.52
C LYS A 47 -0.32 -15.80 -3.91
N GLY A 48 -0.59 -15.80 -5.21
CA GLY A 48 -1.87 -15.35 -5.78
C GLY A 48 -2.05 -13.84 -5.85
N LEU A 49 -1.00 -13.05 -5.52
CA LEU A 49 -0.99 -11.61 -5.82
C LEU A 49 -0.88 -11.40 -7.34
N ASP A 50 -1.48 -10.31 -7.80
CA ASP A 50 -1.31 -9.87 -9.18
C ASP A 50 0.17 -9.57 -9.47
N LYS A 51 0.60 -9.81 -10.72
CA LYS A 51 1.99 -9.59 -11.17
C LYS A 51 2.41 -8.12 -11.12
N GLU A 52 1.46 -7.20 -11.15
CA GLU A 52 1.70 -5.76 -11.04
C GLU A 52 1.93 -5.32 -9.58
N VAL A 53 1.64 -6.17 -8.60
CA VAL A 53 1.95 -5.89 -7.19
C VAL A 53 3.45 -6.03 -6.96
N ASN A 54 4.09 -4.93 -6.58
CA ASN A 54 5.45 -4.97 -6.08
C ASN A 54 5.47 -5.55 -4.66
N VAL A 55 5.89 -6.81 -4.55
CA VAL A 55 6.00 -7.50 -3.26
C VAL A 55 7.19 -6.95 -2.46
N ILE A 56 6.92 -6.51 -1.23
CA ILE A 56 7.93 -6.20 -0.23
C ILE A 56 7.89 -7.33 0.81
N PRO A 57 8.92 -8.19 0.89
CA PRO A 57 8.92 -9.25 1.89
C PRO A 57 9.02 -8.64 3.29
N LEU A 58 8.21 -9.13 4.23
CA LEU A 58 8.41 -8.80 5.64
C LEU A 58 9.80 -9.29 6.12
N PRO A 59 10.46 -8.61 7.07
CA PRO A 59 11.77 -9.02 7.57
C PRO A 59 11.81 -10.47 8.05
N LYS A 60 12.95 -11.14 7.89
CA LYS A 60 13.08 -12.57 8.22
C LYS A 60 12.94 -12.86 9.70
N ASP A 61 13.41 -11.95 10.54
CA ASP A 61 13.33 -11.99 12.00
C ASP A 61 12.11 -11.23 12.55
N ASN A 62 11.10 -11.03 11.70
CA ASN A 62 9.88 -10.33 12.07
C ASN A 62 9.15 -11.01 13.23
N LYS A 63 9.05 -10.30 14.36
CA LYS A 63 8.29 -10.71 15.56
C LYS A 63 6.90 -10.07 15.64
N MET A 64 6.54 -9.24 14.66
CA MET A 64 5.26 -8.53 14.62
C MET A 64 4.18 -9.44 14.05
N GLU A 65 3.02 -9.40 14.70
CA GLU A 65 1.85 -10.17 14.28
C GLU A 65 0.71 -9.26 13.86
N LYS A 66 -0.11 -9.74 12.92
CA LYS A 66 -1.35 -9.07 12.48
C LYS A 66 -1.08 -7.60 12.09
N TRP A 67 -1.80 -6.65 12.68
CA TRP A 67 -1.73 -5.22 12.37
C TRP A 67 -0.38 -4.58 12.73
N TRP A 68 0.40 -5.18 13.63
CA TRP A 68 1.71 -4.62 14.02
C TRP A 68 2.70 -4.57 12.87
N ASN A 69 2.52 -5.41 11.84
CA ASN A 69 3.33 -5.34 10.62
C ASN A 69 3.25 -3.98 9.89
N LYS A 70 2.24 -3.15 10.18
CA LYS A 70 2.16 -1.78 9.67
C LYS A 70 3.31 -0.89 10.16
N MET A 71 3.98 -1.24 11.27
CA MET A 71 5.12 -0.47 11.75
C MET A 71 6.29 -0.45 10.75
N TYR A 72 6.40 -1.47 9.89
CA TYR A 72 7.40 -1.47 8.82
C TYR A 72 7.16 -0.44 7.70
N LEU A 73 5.96 0.16 7.63
CA LEU A 73 5.71 1.27 6.71
C LEU A 73 6.57 2.51 7.05
N PHE A 74 7.03 2.61 8.29
CA PHE A 74 7.85 3.71 8.78
C PHE A 74 9.35 3.41 8.79
N ASP A 75 9.74 2.15 8.52
CA ASP A 75 11.13 1.70 8.51
C ASP A 75 11.78 1.97 7.15
N ASP A 76 12.78 2.85 7.14
CA ASP A 76 13.52 3.25 5.93
C ASP A 76 14.31 2.11 5.26
N ASN A 77 14.55 1.01 5.98
CA ASN A 77 15.19 -0.18 5.43
C ASN A 77 14.20 -1.10 4.71
N VAL A 78 12.90 -0.96 4.97
CA VAL A 78 11.84 -1.79 4.38
C VAL A 78 11.07 -1.03 3.31
N VAL A 79 10.66 0.20 3.61
CA VAL A 79 9.90 1.07 2.71
C VAL A 79 10.72 2.30 2.38
N ARG A 80 10.89 2.58 1.09
CA ARG A 80 11.58 3.79 0.62
C ARG A 80 10.61 4.97 0.61
N LYS A 81 10.96 6.04 1.31
CA LYS A 81 10.15 7.27 1.41
C LYS A 81 10.32 8.24 0.22
N LYS A 82 10.67 7.76 -0.98
CA LYS A 82 10.85 8.64 -2.14
C LYS A 82 9.51 8.81 -2.87
N GLY A 83 9.05 10.05 -3.00
CA GLY A 83 7.75 10.38 -3.57
C GLY A 83 6.62 10.31 -2.53
N ASP A 84 5.41 10.53 -3.00
CA ASP A 84 4.23 10.59 -2.13
C ASP A 84 3.75 9.17 -1.84
N ASN A 85 3.38 8.92 -0.59
CA ASN A 85 3.05 7.59 -0.11
C ASN A 85 1.62 7.57 0.44
N LEU A 86 0.80 6.68 -0.09
CA LEU A 86 -0.54 6.37 0.43
C LEU A 86 -0.55 4.97 1.02
N PHE A 87 -1.33 4.79 2.08
CA PHE A 87 -1.57 3.48 2.66
C PHE A 87 -3.07 3.16 2.63
N PHE A 88 -3.40 1.94 2.23
CA PHE A 88 -4.75 1.40 2.31
C PHE A 88 -4.78 0.11 3.14
N ASP A 89 -5.73 0.06 4.08
CA ASP A 89 -6.09 -1.19 4.75
C ASP A 89 -6.79 -2.17 3.80
N LEU A 90 -6.80 -3.46 4.14
CA LEU A 90 -7.38 -4.50 3.28
C LEU A 90 -8.90 -4.65 3.37
N ASP A 91 -9.55 -3.93 4.28
CA ASP A 91 -10.98 -3.96 4.52
C ASP A 91 -11.72 -2.71 4.03
N ILE A 92 -11.16 -2.02 3.03
CA ILE A 92 -11.78 -0.85 2.40
C ILE A 92 -12.31 -1.16 1.00
N ILE A 93 -13.14 -0.25 0.49
CA ILE A 93 -13.57 -0.21 -0.91
C ILE A 93 -13.46 1.24 -1.40
N ILE A 94 -12.75 1.44 -2.52
CA ILE A 94 -12.70 2.73 -3.22
C ILE A 94 -13.85 2.72 -4.23
N GLN A 95 -14.75 3.70 -4.15
CA GLN A 95 -16.00 3.74 -4.93
C GLN A 95 -16.07 4.87 -5.96
N LYS A 96 -15.18 5.85 -5.84
CA LYS A 96 -15.14 7.07 -6.65
C LYS A 96 -13.69 7.50 -6.81
N ASN A 97 -13.46 8.43 -7.74
CA ASN A 97 -12.18 9.06 -7.92
C ASN A 97 -11.64 9.62 -6.58
N ILE A 98 -10.36 9.40 -6.32
CA ILE A 98 -9.66 9.81 -5.09
C ILE A 98 -8.45 10.71 -5.38
N ASP A 99 -8.43 11.38 -6.53
CA ASP A 99 -7.35 12.30 -6.90
C ASP A 99 -7.21 13.45 -5.88
N ASP A 100 -8.29 13.85 -5.22
CA ASP A 100 -8.25 14.87 -4.17
C ASP A 100 -7.44 14.44 -2.94
N ILE A 101 -7.40 13.14 -2.61
CA ILE A 101 -6.54 12.61 -1.53
C ILE A 101 -5.07 12.70 -1.95
N VAL A 102 -4.79 12.39 -3.21
CA VAL A 102 -3.43 12.43 -3.76
C VAL A 102 -2.91 13.87 -3.88
N ASN A 103 -3.77 14.83 -4.20
CA ASN A 103 -3.40 16.24 -4.33
C ASN A 103 -3.39 17.01 -2.99
N PHE A 104 -3.83 16.37 -1.90
CA PHE A 104 -3.85 16.98 -0.59
C PHE A 104 -2.42 17.08 -0.04
N ASP A 105 -2.03 18.28 0.42
CA ASP A 105 -0.79 18.51 1.15
C ASP A 105 -1.07 18.30 2.64
N PRO A 106 -0.58 17.22 3.26
CA PRO A 106 -0.80 16.98 4.69
C PRO A 106 0.07 17.86 5.58
N GLU A 107 1.01 18.65 5.01
CA GLU A 107 2.06 19.34 5.75
C GLU A 107 2.79 18.36 6.71
N ASP A 108 3.12 18.79 7.92
CA ASP A 108 3.65 17.92 9.00
C ASP A 108 2.54 17.32 9.88
N CYS A 109 1.29 17.32 9.43
CA CYS A 109 0.17 16.76 10.19
C CYS A 109 -0.12 15.31 9.80
N LEU A 110 -0.51 14.50 10.80
CA LEU A 110 -1.19 13.23 10.51
C LEU A 110 -2.60 13.57 10.04
N CYS A 111 -2.89 13.33 8.76
CA CYS A 111 -4.26 13.28 8.24
C CYS A 111 -4.95 11.97 8.63
#